data_AF-A5N1P3-F1
#
_entry.id   AF-A5N1P3-F1
#
_cell.length_a   1.000
_cell.length_b   1.000
_cell.length_c   1.000
_cell.angle_alpha   90.00
_cell.angle_beta   90.00
_cell.angle_gamma   90.00
#
_symmetry.space_group_name_H-M   'P 1'
#
loop_
_entity.id
_entity.type
_entity.pdbx_description
1 polymer ?
#
loop_
_entity_poly.entity_id
_entity_poly.type
_entity_poly.pdbx_seq_one_letter_code
_entity_poly.pdbx_strand_id
1 'polypeptide(L)' 'MVFTPIGSMPHAIQNIWSRIFEEWFPPVGFEHADASELEVYPSRELSSQDYKCEVGIPVVKK' A
#
# COMPACT_ATOMS: atom_id res chain seq x y z
N MET A 1 5.34 -6.62 4.39
CA MET A 1 3.86 -6.69 4.45
C MET A 1 3.29 -6.31 3.10
N VAL A 2 2.14 -6.86 2.70
CA VAL A 2 1.50 -6.58 1.41
C VAL A 2 0.09 -6.04 1.65
N PHE A 3 -0.26 -4.96 0.96
CA PHE A 3 -1.59 -4.35 0.95
C PHE A 3 -2.14 -4.36 -0.48
N THR A 4 -3.45 -4.60 -0.62
CA THR A 4 -4.12 -4.64 -1.94
C THR A 4 -5.22 -3.59 -1.99
N PRO A 5 -4.89 -2.30 -2.27
CA PRO A 5 -5.91 -1.29 -2.53
C PRO A 5 -6.76 -1.66 -3.74
N ILE A 6 -8.04 -1.31 -3.68
CA ILE A 6 -9.00 -1.49 -4.77
C ILE A 6 -9.57 -0.12 -5.12
N GLY A 7 -9.53 0.25 -6.40
CA GLY A 7 -10.08 1.51 -6.89
C GLY A 7 -9.29 2.11 -8.04
N SER A 8 -9.87 3.14 -8.66
CA SER A 8 -9.24 3.88 -9.75
C SER A 8 -7.97 4.60 -9.28
N MET A 9 -6.93 4.56 -10.12
CA MET A 9 -5.67 5.27 -9.87
C MET A 9 -5.74 6.73 -10.34
N PRO A 10 -5.02 7.65 -9.68
CA PRO A 10 -4.08 7.42 -8.56
C PRO A 10 -4.71 7.50 -7.17
N HIS A 11 -6.03 7.63 -7.04
CA HIS A 11 -6.66 7.91 -5.75
C HIS A 11 -6.54 6.74 -4.77
N ALA A 12 -6.76 5.50 -5.23
CA ALA A 12 -6.69 4.32 -4.37
C ALA A 12 -5.29 4.07 -3.79
N ILE A 13 -4.22 4.31 -4.58
CA ILE A 13 -2.85 4.16 -4.10
C ILE A 13 -2.48 5.24 -3.07
N GLN A 14 -2.87 6.51 -3.30
CA GLN A 14 -2.59 7.59 -2.36
C GLN A 14 -3.31 7.39 -1.02
N ASN A 15 -4.57 6.95 -1.06
CA ASN A 15 -5.34 6.70 0.15
C ASN A 15 -4.76 5.56 0.98
N ILE A 16 -4.30 4.46 0.35
CA ILE A 16 -3.73 3.35 1.11
C ILE A 16 -2.41 3.74 1.78
N TRP A 17 -1.57 4.55 1.12
CA TRP A 17 -0.34 5.05 1.71
C TRP A 17 -0.58 5.88 2.97
N SER A 18 -1.50 6.85 2.92
CA SER A 18 -1.89 7.64 4.09
C SER A 18 -2.38 6.74 5.22
N ARG A 19 -3.26 5.78 4.93
CA ARG A 19 -3.76 4.85 5.96
C ARG A 19 -2.69 3.94 6.55
N ILE A 20 -1.73 3.47 5.76
CA ILE A 20 -0.64 2.62 6.28
C ILE A 20 0.20 3.41 7.30
N PHE A 21 0.59 4.64 6.97
CA PHE A 21 1.43 5.45 7.87
C PHE A 21 0.67 6.08 9.03
N GLU A 22 -0.58 6.49 8.84
CA GLU A 22 -1.36 7.17 9.87
C GLU A 22 -2.14 6.21 10.77
N GLU A 23 -2.64 5.09 10.23
CA GLU A 23 -3.54 4.19 10.95
C GLU A 23 -2.86 2.86 11.32
N TRP A 24 -2.00 2.31 10.44
CA TRP A 24 -1.50 0.94 10.60
C TRP A 24 -0.18 0.83 11.36
N PHE A 25 0.82 1.67 11.09
CA PHE A 25 2.10 1.59 11.83
C PHE A 25 1.99 1.92 13.34
N PRO A 26 1.14 2.86 13.80
CA PRO A 26 1.10 3.21 15.21
C PRO A 26 0.69 2.06 16.16
N PRO A 27 -0.36 1.24 15.86
CA PRO A 27 -0.84 0.23 16.81
C PRO A 27 -0.27 -1.20 16.66
N VAL A 28 0.34 -1.58 15.53
CA VAL A 28 0.45 -3.01 15.16
C VAL A 28 1.74 -3.71 15.64
N GLY A 29 2.61 -3.02 16.38
CA GLY A 29 3.84 -3.60 16.92
C GLY A 29 4.92 -3.91 15.87
N PHE A 30 4.76 -3.35 14.67
CA PHE A 30 5.76 -3.34 13.60
C PHE A 30 6.16 -1.91 13.29
N GLU A 31 7.34 -1.74 12.69
CA GLU A 31 7.84 -0.47 12.19
C GLU A 31 8.34 -0.62 10.74
N HIS A 32 8.38 0.50 10.02
CA HIS A 32 8.86 0.56 8.65
C HIS A 32 10.35 0.23 8.64
N ALA A 33 10.75 -0.78 7.85
CA ALA A 33 12.16 -1.16 7.74
C ALA A 33 12.90 -0.21 6.80
N ASP A 34 14.21 -0.02 7.01
CA ASP A 34 15.07 0.71 6.06
C ASP A 34 15.38 -0.14 4.82
N ALA A 35 14.36 -0.32 3.98
CA ALA A 35 14.41 -1.08 2.74
C ALA A 35 13.40 -0.53 1.73
N SER A 36 13.54 -0.92 0.46
CA SER A 36 12.70 -0.42 -0.61
C SER A 36 11.25 -0.94 -0.52
N GLU A 37 10.33 -0.04 -0.80
CA GLU A 37 8.91 -0.33 -1.01
C GLU A 37 8.66 -0.71 -2.48
N LEU A 38 7.57 -1.44 -2.73
CA LEU A 38 7.19 -1.90 -4.07
C LEU A 38 5.73 -1.58 -4.37
N GLU A 39 5.46 -1.02 -5.55
CA GLU A 39 4.11 -0.91 -6.10
C GLU A 39 4.00 -1.77 -7.36
N VAL A 40 3.01 -2.68 -7.39
CA VAL A 40 2.76 -3.55 -8.54
C VAL A 40 1.45 -3.15 -9.21
N TYR A 41 1.55 -2.75 -10.48
CA TYR A 41 0.42 -2.36 -11.33
C TYR A 41 0.18 -3.44 -12.39
N PRO A 42 -0.74 -4.39 -12.16
CA PRO A 42 -0.88 -5.57 -13.03
C PRO A 42 -1.49 -5.27 -14.41
N SER A 43 -2.15 -4.12 -14.58
CA SER A 43 -2.76 -3.72 -15.86
C SER A 43 -2.54 -2.24 -16.14
N ARG A 44 -2.68 -1.85 -17.40
CA ARG A 44 -2.66 -0.44 -17.83
C ARG A 44 -4.02 0.24 -17.72
N GLU A 45 -5.08 -0.51 -17.42
CA GLU A 45 -6.44 0.01 -17.27
C GLU A 45 -6.66 0.63 -15.88
N LEU A 46 -6.01 1.76 -15.66
CA LEU A 46 -5.92 2.44 -14.36
C LEU A 46 -7.23 3.10 -13.90
N SER A 47 -8.21 3.28 -14.79
CA SER A 47 -9.48 3.95 -14.50
C SER A 47 -10.55 3.04 -13.90
N SER A 48 -10.34 1.73 -13.86
CA SER A 48 -11.34 0.79 -13.34
C SER A 48 -11.53 0.96 -11.83
N GLN A 49 -12.79 0.96 -11.37
CA GLN A 49 -13.12 0.99 -9.94
C GLN A 49 -12.77 -0.33 -9.24
N ASP A 50 -12.69 -1.43 -9.99
CA ASP A 50 -12.27 -2.73 -9.49
C ASP A 50 -10.77 -2.98 -9.68
N TYR A 51 -10.01 -1.95 -10.08
CA TYR A 51 -8.57 -2.07 -10.28
C TYR A 51 -7.87 -2.41 -8.97
N LYS A 52 -7.03 -3.44 -9.00
CA LYS A 52 -6.24 -3.91 -7.86
C LYS A 52 -4.77 -3.66 -8.14
N CYS A 53 -4.09 -2.91 -7.28
CA CYS A 53 -2.63 -2.94 -7.22
C CYS A 53 -2.17 -3.58 -5.92
N GLU A 54 -0.87 -3.83 -5.83
CA GLU A 54 -0.24 -4.34 -4.61
C GLU A 54 0.80 -3.34 -4.14
N VAL A 55 0.83 -3.12 -2.83
CA VAL A 55 1.83 -2.30 -2.14
C VAL A 55 2.57 -3.18 -1.18
N GLY A 56 3.86 -3.40 -1.45
CA GLY A 56 4.78 -4.11 -0.58
C GLY A 56 5.58 -3.14 0.27
N ILE A 57 5.44 -3.21 1.58
CA ILE A 57 6.19 -2.39 2.53
C ILE A 57 7.04 -3.30 3.42
N PRO A 58 8.35 -3.10 3.49
CA PRO A 58 9.20 -3.89 4.37
C PRO A 58 8.98 -3.45 5.83
N VAL A 59 8.87 -4.42 6.72
CA VAL A 59 8.57 -4.18 8.15
C VAL A 59 9.47 -5.01 9.04
N VAL A 60 9.84 -4.45 10.20
CA VAL A 60 10.51 -5.17 11.29
C VAL A 60 9.63 -5.14 12.54
N LYS A 61 9.81 -6.11 13.43
CA LYS A 61 9.12 -6.10 14.74
C LYS A 61 9.73 -5.00 15.61
N LYS A 62 8.88 -4.28 16.33
CA LYS A 62 9.32 -3.45 17.46
C LYS A 62 9.82 -4.33 18.62
#